data_AF-A0AA87F8S2-F1
#
_entry.id   AF-A0AA87F8S2-F1
#
_cell.length_a   1.000
_cell.length_b   1.000
_cell.length_c   1.000
_cell.angle_alpha   90.00
_cell.angle_beta   90.00
_cell.angle_gamma   90.00
#
_symmetry.space_group_name_H-M   'P 1'
#
loop_
_entity.id
_entity.type
_entity.pdbx_description
1 polymer ?
#
loop_
_entity_poly.entity_id
_entity_poly.type
_entity_poly.pdbx_seq_one_letter_code
_entity_poly.pdbx_strand_id
1 'polypeptide(L)'
;MDFLFLQKSLEYHSDGSPKQTKLILTDEVGSQFICHLPADSINKSNDELVQEGADDIYNRFFPKRAENERFTSIEDWLRSAETERNERFVKLEADMQDKIDDAVAELTIMFTGFAGQFGAEAVEDVPKDTTPHDVEVEIEE
;
A
#
# COMPACT_ATOMS: atom_id res chain seq x y z
N MET A 1 14.27 -19.50 -18.60
CA MET A 1 14.19 -20.91 -19.05
C MET A 1 13.01 -20.93 -19.97
N ASP A 2 13.25 -21.23 -21.24
CA ASP A 2 12.23 -21.10 -22.26
C ASP A 2 11.55 -22.45 -22.42
N PHE A 3 10.25 -22.46 -22.19
CA PHE A 3 9.45 -23.67 -22.29
C PHE A 3 8.78 -23.73 -23.66
N LEU A 4 8.81 -24.92 -24.24
CA LEU A 4 8.15 -25.25 -25.49
C LEU A 4 6.94 -26.14 -25.21
N PHE A 5 5.83 -25.87 -25.88
CA PHE A 5 4.66 -26.72 -25.81
C PHE A 5 4.98 -28.11 -26.40
N LEU A 6 4.71 -29.17 -25.64
CA LEU A 6 4.80 -30.55 -26.15
C LEU A 6 3.42 -31.15 -26.38
N GLN A 7 2.58 -31.19 -25.34
CA GLN A 7 1.26 -31.81 -25.41
C GLN A 7 0.33 -31.28 -24.32
N LYS A 8 -0.98 -31.27 -24.60
CA LYS A 8 -2.04 -31.09 -23.59
C LYS A 8 -3.10 -32.20 -23.67
N SER A 9 -3.71 -32.51 -22.53
CA SER A 9 -4.86 -33.43 -22.45
C SER A 9 -5.74 -33.09 -21.24
N LEU A 10 -7.05 -33.28 -21.38
CA LEU A 10 -7.99 -33.17 -20.26
C LEU A 10 -8.07 -34.51 -19.52
N GLU A 11 -7.84 -34.49 -18.21
CA GLU A 11 -8.09 -35.62 -17.33
C GLU A 11 -9.51 -35.55 -16.77
N TYR A 12 -10.11 -36.71 -16.51
CA TYR A 12 -11.47 -36.84 -15.99
C TYR A 12 -11.49 -37.58 -14.66
N HIS A 13 -12.48 -37.27 -13.83
CA HIS A 13 -12.81 -38.06 -12.65
C HIS A 13 -13.48 -39.39 -13.04
N SER A 14 -13.64 -40.30 -12.08
CA SER A 14 -14.29 -41.61 -12.32
C SER A 14 -15.77 -41.51 -12.71
N ASP A 15 -16.42 -40.39 -12.42
CA ASP A 15 -17.80 -40.08 -12.83
C ASP A 15 -17.89 -39.43 -14.23
N GLY A 16 -16.76 -39.21 -14.90
CA GLY A 16 -16.68 -38.57 -16.22
C GLY A 16 -16.65 -37.05 -16.19
N SER A 17 -16.66 -36.40 -15.01
CA SER A 17 -16.52 -34.94 -14.92
C SER A 17 -15.08 -34.48 -15.22
N PRO A 18 -14.88 -33.30 -15.87
CA PRO A 18 -13.55 -32.74 -16.10
C PRO A 18 -12.80 -32.49 -14.79
N LYS A 19 -11.57 -33.01 -14.69
CA LYS A 19 -10.73 -32.88 -13.49
C LYS A 19 -9.72 -31.75 -13.63
N GLN A 20 -8.84 -31.84 -14.62
CA GLN A 20 -7.72 -30.91 -14.79
C GLN A 20 -7.12 -31.05 -16.19
N THR A 21 -6.47 -29.99 -16.65
CA THR A 21 -5.68 -30.01 -17.88
C THR A 21 -4.25 -30.45 -17.54
N LYS A 22 -3.84 -31.61 -18.02
CA LYS A 22 -2.44 -32.03 -17.99
C LYS A 22 -1.70 -31.38 -19.15
N LEU A 23 -0.74 -30.54 -18.83
CA LEU A 23 0.16 -29.89 -19.79
C LEU A 23 1.55 -30.50 -19.65
N ILE A 24 2.17 -30.82 -20.78
CA ILE A 24 3.56 -31.24 -20.86
C ILE A 24 4.32 -30.18 -21.64
N LEU A 25 5.32 -29.59 -20.98
CA LEU A 25 6.27 -28.66 -21.57
C LEU A 25 7.62 -29.37 -21.72
N THR A 26 8.43 -28.91 -22.68
CA THR A 26 9.82 -29.33 -22.84
C THR A 26 10.76 -28.12 -22.85
N ASP A 27 12.01 -28.32 -22.51
CA ASP A 27 13.09 -27.38 -22.83
C ASP A 27 13.82 -27.79 -24.12
N GLU A 28 14.79 -26.98 -24.54
CA GLU A 28 15.63 -27.25 -25.71
C GLU A 28 16.48 -28.52 -25.59
N VAL A 29 16.70 -29.03 -24.37
CA VAL A 29 17.49 -30.24 -24.11
C VAL A 29 16.62 -31.50 -23.97
N GLY A 30 15.29 -31.37 -24.09
CA GLY A 30 14.33 -32.48 -24.09
C GLY A 30 13.81 -32.89 -22.70
N SER A 31 14.05 -32.10 -21.66
CA SER A 31 13.50 -32.33 -20.31
C SER A 31 12.00 -32.10 -20.32
N GLN A 32 11.21 -33.02 -19.76
CA GLN A 32 9.75 -32.89 -19.70
C GLN A 32 9.27 -32.34 -18.35
N PHE A 33 8.45 -31.30 -18.40
CA PHE A 33 7.81 -30.67 -17.25
C PHE A 33 6.31 -30.90 -17.31
N ILE A 34 5.76 -31.56 -16.28
CA ILE A 34 4.33 -31.83 -16.17
C ILE A 34 3.70 -30.79 -15.25
N CYS A 35 2.74 -30.05 -15.80
CA CYS A 35 1.93 -29.04 -15.11
C CYS A 35 0.48 -29.50 -15.05
N HIS A 36 -0.18 -29.22 -13.93
CA HIS A 36 -1.59 -29.55 -13.70
C HIS A 36 -2.38 -28.26 -13.58
N LEU A 37 -3.04 -27.88 -14.67
CA LEU A 37 -3.79 -26.63 -14.78
C LEU A 37 -5.29 -26.87 -14.59
N PRO A 38 -6.09 -25.82 -14.32
CA PRO A 38 -7.54 -25.93 -14.27
C PRO A 38 -8.14 -26.62 -15.51
N ALA A 39 -9.26 -27.32 -15.34
CA ALA A 39 -9.92 -28.04 -16.43
C ALA A 39 -10.24 -27.13 -17.63
N ASP A 40 -10.64 -25.88 -17.38
CA ASP A 40 -10.99 -24.92 -18.42
C ASP A 40 -9.80 -24.45 -19.25
N SER A 41 -8.56 -24.59 -18.75
CA SER A 41 -7.35 -24.23 -19.49
C SER A 41 -7.16 -25.10 -20.75
N ILE A 42 -7.84 -26.24 -20.88
CA ILE A 42 -7.79 -27.07 -22.10
C ILE A 42 -8.15 -26.29 -23.37
N ASN A 43 -9.02 -25.27 -23.23
CA ASN A 43 -9.53 -24.46 -24.33
C ASN A 43 -8.59 -23.31 -24.72
N LYS A 44 -7.54 -23.03 -23.94
CA LYS A 44 -6.57 -21.97 -24.21
C LYS A 44 -5.62 -22.33 -25.35
N SER A 45 -5.05 -21.31 -25.97
CA SER A 45 -4.00 -21.47 -26.98
C SER A 45 -2.75 -22.10 -26.36
N ASN A 46 -1.88 -22.66 -27.21
CA ASN A 46 -0.65 -23.26 -26.73
C ASN A 46 0.28 -22.22 -26.08
N ASP A 47 0.30 -20.99 -26.59
CA ASP A 47 1.14 -19.92 -26.06
C ASP A 47 0.68 -19.48 -24.66
N GLU A 48 -0.64 -19.32 -24.46
CA GLU A 48 -1.22 -19.04 -23.14
C GLU A 48 -0.93 -20.18 -22.14
N LEU A 49 -1.00 -21.43 -22.60
CA LEU A 49 -0.69 -22.60 -21.77
C LEU A 49 0.79 -22.66 -21.40
N VAL A 50 1.70 -22.29 -22.30
CA VAL A 50 3.13 -22.20 -22.00
C VAL A 50 3.38 -21.17 -20.90
N GLN A 51 2.72 -20.00 -20.96
CA GLN A 51 2.82 -18.99 -19.89
C GLN A 51 2.29 -19.51 -18.56
N GLU A 52 1.07 -20.07 -18.52
CA GLU A 52 0.48 -20.62 -17.29
C GLU A 52 1.31 -21.76 -16.70
N GLY A 53 1.83 -22.65 -17.55
CA GLY A 53 2.69 -23.74 -17.11
C GLY A 53 4.05 -23.25 -16.60
N ALA A 54 4.62 -22.21 -17.23
CA ALA A 54 5.85 -21.59 -16.73
C ALA A 54 5.66 -21.00 -15.33
N ASP A 55 4.53 -20.33 -15.10
CA ASP A 55 4.16 -19.79 -13.78
C ASP A 55 3.94 -20.91 -12.75
N ASP A 56 3.25 -22.00 -13.11
CA ASP A 56 3.07 -23.17 -12.24
C ASP A 56 4.42 -23.79 -11.82
N ILE A 57 5.31 -24.02 -12.79
CA ILE A 57 6.67 -24.52 -12.55
C ILE A 57 7.43 -23.55 -11.65
N TYR A 58 7.39 -22.26 -11.96
CA TYR A 58 8.11 -21.25 -11.21
C TYR A 58 7.65 -21.19 -9.74
N ASN A 59 6.35 -21.21 -9.50
CA ASN A 59 5.77 -21.23 -8.15
C ASN A 59 6.12 -22.52 -7.39
N ARG A 60 6.15 -23.67 -8.07
CA ARG A 60 6.43 -24.97 -7.44
C ARG A 60 7.90 -25.14 -7.06
N PHE A 61 8.83 -24.65 -7.90
CA PHE A 61 10.27 -24.89 -7.71
C PHE A 61 11.02 -23.70 -7.10
N PHE A 62 10.47 -22.49 -7.14
CA PHE A 62 11.10 -21.28 -6.60
C PHE A 62 10.19 -20.51 -5.62
N PRO A 63 9.63 -21.17 -4.59
CA PRO A 63 8.64 -20.56 -3.69
C PRO A 63 9.17 -19.28 -3.03
N LYS A 64 10.43 -19.28 -2.57
CA LYS A 64 11.05 -18.09 -1.96
C LYS A 64 11.18 -16.90 -2.93
N ARG A 65 11.34 -17.17 -4.24
CA ARG A 65 11.47 -16.10 -5.23
C ARG A 65 10.10 -15.54 -5.60
N ALA A 66 9.11 -16.40 -5.80
CA ALA A 66 7.72 -16.01 -6.01
C ALA A 66 7.16 -15.24 -4.80
N GLU A 67 7.50 -15.66 -3.58
CA GLU A 67 7.20 -14.93 -2.34
C GLU A 67 7.89 -13.57 -2.32
N ASN A 68 9.21 -13.50 -2.53
CA ASN A 68 9.93 -12.23 -2.52
C ASN A 68 9.38 -11.23 -3.55
N GLU A 69 9.05 -11.65 -4.77
CA GLU A 69 8.47 -10.76 -5.79
C GLU A 69 7.11 -10.20 -5.36
N ARG A 70 6.26 -11.03 -4.72
CA ARG A 70 4.99 -10.56 -4.14
C ARG A 70 5.22 -9.61 -2.96
N PHE A 71 6.15 -9.93 -2.06
CA PHE A 71 6.46 -9.08 -0.92
C PHE A 71 7.01 -7.72 -1.35
N THR A 72 7.92 -7.66 -2.33
CA THR A 72 8.40 -6.39 -2.89
C THR A 72 7.25 -5.53 -3.43
N SER A 73 6.29 -6.13 -4.14
CA SER A 73 5.13 -5.38 -4.64
C SER A 73 4.26 -4.80 -3.52
N ILE A 74 4.12 -5.53 -2.42
CA ILE A 74 3.37 -5.09 -1.23
C ILE A 74 4.14 -3.98 -0.51
N GLU A 75 5.45 -4.09 -0.38
CA GLU A 75 6.31 -3.06 0.21
C GLU A 75 6.26 -1.75 -0.57
N ASP A 76 6.32 -1.80 -1.90
CA ASP A 76 6.22 -0.62 -2.76
C ASP A 76 4.84 0.06 -2.64
N TRP A 77 3.77 -0.74 -2.61
CA TRP A 77 2.42 -0.23 -2.36
C TRP A 77 2.30 0.42 -0.98
N LEU A 78 2.85 -0.24 0.06
CA LEU A 78 2.82 0.27 1.43
C LEU A 78 3.57 1.59 1.56
N ARG A 79 4.76 1.69 0.94
CA ARG A 79 5.55 2.94 0.91
C ARG A 79 4.81 4.07 0.19
N SER A 80 4.14 3.75 -0.91
CA SER A 80 3.33 4.73 -1.66
C SER A 80 2.16 5.23 -0.81
N ALA A 81 1.44 4.31 -0.16
CA ALA A 81 0.32 4.63 0.73
C ALA A 81 0.77 5.45 1.96
N GLU A 82 1.93 5.13 2.54
CA GLU A 82 2.51 5.88 3.65
C GLU A 82 2.86 7.31 3.23
N THR A 83 3.45 7.48 2.04
CA THR A 83 3.78 8.79 1.47
C THR A 83 2.52 9.63 1.25
N GLU A 84 1.50 9.06 0.59
CA GLU A 84 0.23 9.75 0.35
C GLU A 84 -0.47 10.12 1.67
N ARG A 85 -0.48 9.20 2.63
CA ARG A 85 -1.03 9.46 3.97
C ARG A 85 -0.30 10.64 4.63
N ASN A 86 1.03 10.66 4.57
CA ASN A 86 1.84 11.72 5.16
C ASN A 86 1.57 13.09 4.51
N GLU A 87 1.48 13.13 3.18
CA GLU A 87 1.11 14.36 2.44
C GLU A 87 -0.28 14.87 2.83
N ARG A 88 -1.26 13.96 3.00
CA ARG A 88 -2.60 14.31 3.46
C ARG A 88 -2.60 14.85 4.89
N PHE A 89 -1.79 14.29 5.78
CA PHE A 89 -1.65 14.78 7.16
C PHE A 89 -1.02 16.17 7.17
N VAL A 90 0.07 16.40 6.45
CA VAL A 90 0.72 17.71 6.36
C VAL A 90 -0.25 18.77 5.80
N LYS A 91 -1.02 18.42 4.77
CA LYS A 91 -2.02 19.33 4.21
C LYS A 91 -3.15 19.63 5.20
N LEU A 92 -3.58 18.63 5.97
CA LEU A 92 -4.60 18.82 7.00
C LEU A 92 -4.09 19.71 8.14
N GLU A 93 -2.84 19.52 8.57
CA GLU A 93 -2.19 20.36 9.58
C GLU A 93 -2.11 21.82 9.11
N ALA A 94 -1.71 22.05 7.85
CA ALA A 94 -1.68 23.39 7.27
C ALA A 94 -3.08 24.04 7.22
N ASP A 95 -4.10 23.31 6.74
CA ASP A 95 -5.49 23.82 6.69
C ASP A 95 -6.05 24.11 8.09
N MET A 96 -5.69 23.31 9.09
CA MET A 96 -6.05 23.57 10.49
C MET A 96 -5.35 24.80 11.04
N GLN A 97 -4.05 24.98 10.75
CA GLN A 97 -3.30 26.15 11.18
C GLN A 97 -3.84 27.43 10.54
N ASP A 98 -4.14 27.41 9.24
CA ASP A 98 -4.73 28.55 8.53
C ASP A 98 -6.08 28.95 9.15
N LYS A 99 -6.92 27.98 9.52
CA LYS A 99 -8.21 28.23 10.20
C LYS A 99 -8.04 28.79 11.60
N ILE A 100 -7.02 28.35 12.34
CA ILE A 100 -6.70 28.89 13.67
C ILE A 100 -6.24 30.35 13.52
N ASP A 101 -5.34 30.62 12.58
CA ASP A 101 -4.80 31.97 12.36
C ASP A 101 -5.91 32.96 11.93
N ASP A 102 -6.83 32.52 11.06
CA ASP A 102 -8.00 33.31 10.65
C ASP A 102 -8.93 33.63 11.85
N ALA A 103 -9.27 32.61 12.66
CA ALA A 103 -10.09 32.80 13.85
C ALA A 103 -9.43 33.72 14.90
N VAL A 104 -8.11 33.63 15.07
CA VAL A 104 -7.34 34.52 15.96
C VAL A 104 -7.33 35.95 15.43
N ALA A 105 -7.18 36.15 14.12
CA ALA A 105 -7.24 37.47 13.50
C ALA A 105 -8.62 38.13 13.68
N GLU A 106 -9.71 37.39 13.43
CA GLU A 106 -11.08 37.87 13.64
C GLU A 106 -11.32 38.29 15.10
N LEU A 107 -10.91 37.45 16.05
CA LEU A 107 -11.04 37.73 17.48
C LEU A 107 -10.26 38.99 17.90
N THR A 108 -9.04 39.16 17.36
CA THR A 108 -8.19 40.33 17.63
C THR A 108 -8.83 41.62 17.13
N ILE A 109 -9.43 41.60 15.93
CA ILE A 109 -10.16 42.74 15.38
C ILE A 109 -11.37 43.06 16.24
N MET A 110 -12.12 42.05 16.69
CA MET A 110 -13.27 42.25 17.58
C MET A 110 -12.88 42.92 18.90
N PHE A 111 -11.80 42.47 19.54
CA PHE A 111 -11.33 43.06 20.81
C PHE A 111 -10.81 44.49 20.65
N THR A 112 -10.02 44.76 19.61
CA THR A 112 -9.50 46.12 19.35
C THR A 112 -10.60 47.10 18.93
N GLY A 113 -11.57 46.65 18.13
CA GLY A 113 -12.76 47.42 17.80
C GLY A 113 -13.64 47.73 19.02
N PHE A 114 -13.79 46.76 19.93
CA PHE A 114 -14.50 46.95 21.20
C PHE A 114 -13.78 47.94 22.14
N ALA A 115 -12.46 47.85 22.28
CA ALA A 115 -11.65 48.79 23.04
C ALA A 115 -11.65 50.21 22.41
N GLY A 116 -11.83 50.34 21.10
CA GLY A 116 -12.02 51.64 20.44
C GLY A 116 -13.38 52.30 20.73
N GLN A 117 -14.40 51.50 21.08
CA GLN A 117 -15.76 51.98 21.36
C GLN A 117 -15.94 52.49 22.80
N PHE A 118 -15.08 52.08 23.72
CA PHE A 118 -14.95 52.60 25.07
C PHE A 118 -13.55 53.21 25.20
N GLY A 119 -13.43 54.53 25.01
CA GLY A 119 -12.15 55.23 24.80
C GLY A 119 -11.00 54.75 25.68
N ALA A 120 -9.80 54.71 25.07
CA ALA A 120 -8.54 54.28 25.64
C ALA A 120 -8.40 54.59 27.15
N GLU A 121 -8.68 53.60 27.98
CA GLU A 121 -8.01 53.49 29.28
C GLU A 121 -6.75 52.66 29.06
N ALA A 122 -5.63 53.23 29.51
CA ALA A 122 -4.31 52.61 29.38
C ALA A 122 -4.36 51.18 29.93
N VAL A 123 -4.06 50.21 29.07
CA VAL A 123 -3.67 48.88 29.53
C VAL A 123 -2.35 49.07 30.26
N GLU A 124 -2.41 49.07 31.59
CA GLU A 124 -1.22 48.99 32.42
C GLU A 124 -0.42 47.76 31.99
N ASP A 125 0.87 47.95 31.79
CA ASP A 125 1.81 46.96 31.26
C ASP A 125 1.81 45.74 32.20
N VAL A 126 1.04 44.70 31.86
CA VAL A 126 1.04 43.45 32.64
C VAL A 126 2.41 42.82 32.44
N PRO A 127 3.24 42.67 33.49
CA PRO A 127 4.57 42.10 33.34
C PRO A 127 4.44 40.71 32.75
N LYS A 128 5.19 40.44 31.67
CA LYS A 128 5.33 39.10 31.11
C LYS A 128 5.77 38.17 32.23
N ASP A 129 4.92 37.22 32.58
CA ASP A 129 5.34 36.09 33.40
C ASP A 129 6.41 35.34 32.60
N THR A 130 7.65 35.45 33.08
CA THR A 130 8.84 34.81 32.52
C THR A 130 9.27 33.62 33.37
N THR A 131 8.40 33.15 34.26
CA THR A 131 8.67 31.97 35.07
C THR A 131 8.92 30.78 34.13
N PRO A 132 10.11 30.17 34.16
CA PRO A 132 10.38 28.96 33.39
C PRO A 132 9.37 27.88 33.82
N HIS A 133 8.65 27.31 32.86
CA HIS A 133 7.95 26.06 33.09
C HIS A 133 8.99 24.94 33.10
N ASP A 134 9.62 24.73 34.26
CA ASP A 134 10.40 23.52 34.50
C ASP A 134 9.42 22.34 34.48
N VAL A 135 9.41 21.61 33.35
CA VAL A 135 8.75 20.31 33.26
C VAL A 135 9.64 19.34 33.99
N GLU A 136 9.45 19.21 35.31
CA GLU A 136 9.98 18.07 36.05
C GLU A 136 9.25 16.82 35.58
N VAL A 137 9.93 16.06 34.72
CA VAL A 137 9.53 14.70 34.39
C VAL A 137 9.87 13.83 35.61
N GLU A 138 8.87 13.57 36.46
CA GLU A 138 8.97 12.48 37.43
C GLU A 138 9.00 11.17 36.64
N ILE A 139 10.21 10.60 36.55
CA ILE A 139 10.41 9.23 36.11
C ILE A 139 10.17 8.36 37.34
N GLU A 140 8.99 7.75 37.47
CA GLU A 140 8.79 6.67 38.42
C GLU A 140 9.58 5.44 37.94
N GLU A 141 10.55 4.99 38.75
CA GLU A 141 11.23 3.70 38.63
C GLU A 141 10.31 2.51 38.98
#